data_AF-A0A7S1DXW3-F1
#
_entry.id   AF-A0A7S1DXW3-F1
#
_cell.length_a   1.000
_cell.length_b   1.000
_cell.length_c   1.000
_cell.angle_alpha   90.00
_cell.angle_beta   90.00
_cell.angle_gamma   90.00
#
_symmetry.space_group_name_H-M   'P 1'
#
loop_
_entity.id
_entity.type
_entity.pdbx_description
1 polymer ?
#
loop_
_entity_poly.entity_id
_entity_poly.type
_entity_poly.pdbx_seq_one_letter_code
_entity_poly.pdbx_strand_id
1 'polypeptide(L)'
;MNTPTRTTVQRKPSPEASTAMKKPTALSAADQALRAAFEVAYERELSQSSHGATPQAALHAAAIACRETLARRWAATQAADAQRGDKAPVRRVHYLSMEFLMGRALSNALAALKLTGPLEARLAEHGTTLGDVLE
;
A
#
# COMPACT_ATOMS: atom_id res chain seq x y z
N MET A 1 21.97 47.10 21.92
CA MET A 1 22.55 45.76 21.64
C MET A 1 21.65 44.72 22.29
N ASN A 2 20.70 44.15 21.55
CA ASN A 2 19.82 43.09 22.06
C ASN A 2 20.13 41.79 21.31
N THR A 3 20.76 40.85 22.01
CA THR A 3 21.05 39.50 21.51
C THR A 3 19.85 38.61 21.84
N PRO A 4 19.28 37.86 20.87
CA PRO A 4 18.22 36.90 21.19
C PRO A 4 18.85 35.61 21.75
N THR A 5 18.48 35.26 22.98
CA THR A 5 18.83 33.99 23.62
C THR A 5 18.08 32.85 22.93
N ARG A 6 18.82 31.93 22.32
CA ARG A 6 18.28 30.73 21.66
C ARG A 6 17.88 29.69 22.72
N THR A 7 16.59 29.47 22.91
CA THR A 7 16.07 28.40 23.77
C THR A 7 16.38 27.02 23.17
N THR A 8 17.24 26.25 23.83
CA THR A 8 17.55 24.87 23.49
C THR A 8 16.37 23.95 23.82
N VAL A 9 15.73 23.39 22.79
CA VAL A 9 14.75 22.30 22.94
C VAL A 9 15.50 21.03 23.34
N GLN A 10 15.29 20.54 24.56
CA GLN A 10 15.82 19.25 24.99
C GLN A 10 15.11 18.12 24.23
N ARG A 11 15.88 17.37 23.42
CA ARG A 11 15.40 16.12 22.82
C ARG A 11 15.45 15.02 23.88
N LYS A 12 14.29 14.46 24.22
CA LYS A 12 14.17 13.21 24.97
C LYS A 12 14.87 12.09 24.18
N PRO A 13 15.67 11.20 24.80
CA PRO A 13 16.34 10.13 24.08
C PRO A 13 15.30 9.17 23.48
N SER A 14 15.43 8.90 22.18
CA SER A 14 14.64 7.90 21.47
C SER A 14 14.88 6.51 22.08
N PRO A 15 13.85 5.67 22.24
CA PRO A 15 14.07 4.27 22.61
C PRO A 15 14.78 3.58 21.45
N GLU A 16 15.87 2.88 21.75
CA GLU A 16 16.61 2.03 20.81
C GLU A 16 15.64 0.98 20.23
N ALA A 17 15.31 1.12 18.95
CA ALA A 17 14.58 0.11 18.21
C ALA A 17 15.52 -1.07 17.96
N SER A 18 15.43 -2.10 18.81
CA SER A 18 16.07 -3.39 18.57
C SER A 18 15.39 -4.08 17.37
N THR A 19 15.92 -3.83 16.17
CA THR A 19 15.53 -4.55 14.94
C THR A 19 16.24 -5.90 14.91
N ALA A 20 15.78 -6.83 15.75
CA ALA A 20 16.05 -8.24 15.52
C ALA A 20 15.28 -8.68 14.25
N MET A 21 15.99 -8.80 13.12
CA MET A 21 15.43 -9.32 11.88
C MET A 21 14.92 -10.76 12.10
N LYS A 22 13.60 -10.89 12.20
CA LYS A 22 12.91 -12.18 12.26
C LYS A 22 13.07 -12.88 10.90
N LYS A 23 13.61 -14.11 10.92
CA LYS A 23 13.71 -15.06 9.79
C LYS A 23 12.36 -15.16 9.04
N PRO A 24 12.34 -15.39 7.69
CA PRO A 24 11.10 -15.35 6.92
C PRO A 24 10.12 -16.37 7.49
N THR A 25 9.12 -15.85 8.20
CA THR A 25 8.07 -16.64 8.81
C THR A 25 7.05 -16.93 7.70
N ALA A 26 6.48 -18.14 7.69
CA ALA A 26 5.41 -18.50 6.77
C ALA A 26 4.36 -17.37 6.67
N LEU A 27 3.77 -17.18 5.47
CA LEU A 27 2.77 -16.15 5.22
C LEU A 27 1.72 -16.18 6.34
N SER A 28 1.47 -15.04 6.99
CA SER A 28 0.49 -15.00 8.07
C SER A 28 -0.90 -15.34 7.52
N ALA A 29 -1.81 -15.83 8.36
CA ALA A 29 -3.18 -16.14 7.92
C ALA A 29 -3.87 -14.92 7.26
N ALA A 30 -3.56 -13.70 7.74
CA ALA A 30 -4.04 -12.46 7.14
C ALA A 30 -3.45 -12.21 5.74
N ASP A 31 -2.16 -12.49 5.54
CA ASP A 31 -1.52 -12.37 4.21
C ASP A 31 -2.10 -13.40 3.22
N GLN A 32 -2.40 -14.62 3.70
CA GLN A 32 -3.04 -15.65 2.88
C GLN A 32 -4.46 -15.25 2.47
N ALA A 33 -5.25 -14.73 3.42
CA ALA A 33 -6.59 -14.22 3.14
C ALA A 33 -6.56 -13.02 2.18
N LEU A 34 -5.59 -12.12 2.34
CA LEU A 34 -5.36 -11.02 1.41
C LEU A 34 -5.07 -11.52 -0.01
N ARG A 35 -4.15 -12.48 -0.13
CA ARG A 35 -3.82 -13.07 -1.43
C ARG A 35 -5.06 -13.70 -2.07
N ALA A 36 -5.78 -14.54 -1.33
CA ALA A 36 -7.01 -15.16 -1.84
C ALA A 36 -8.06 -14.13 -2.30
N ALA A 37 -8.26 -13.06 -1.52
CA ALA A 37 -9.18 -11.98 -1.90
C ALA A 37 -8.71 -11.23 -3.16
N PHE A 38 -7.40 -11.01 -3.30
CA PHE A 38 -6.82 -10.43 -4.51
C PHE A 38 -7.05 -11.32 -5.73
N GLU A 39 -6.79 -12.63 -5.64
CA GLU A 39 -6.98 -13.56 -6.76
C GLU A 39 -8.44 -13.57 -7.25
N VAL A 40 -9.40 -13.63 -6.32
CA VAL A 40 -10.83 -13.60 -6.64
C VAL A 40 -11.22 -12.29 -7.32
N ALA A 41 -10.75 -11.15 -6.81
CA ALA A 41 -11.06 -9.85 -7.40
C ALA A 41 -10.38 -9.65 -8.76
N TYR A 42 -9.14 -10.11 -8.91
CA TYR A 42 -8.39 -10.04 -10.16
C TYR A 42 -9.09 -10.86 -11.25
N GLU A 43 -9.43 -12.12 -10.97
CA GLU A 43 -10.12 -12.99 -11.92
C GLU A 43 -11.49 -12.43 -12.32
N ARG A 44 -12.24 -11.93 -11.33
CA ARG A 44 -13.53 -11.29 -11.57
C ARG A 44 -13.41 -10.10 -12.54
N GLU A 45 -12.39 -9.26 -12.40
CA GLU A 45 -12.24 -8.12 -13.30
C GLU A 45 -11.63 -8.51 -14.65
N LEU A 46 -10.71 -9.48 -14.67
CA LEU A 46 -10.12 -9.97 -15.90
C LEU A 46 -11.17 -10.64 -16.79
N SER A 47 -12.08 -11.42 -16.20
CA SER A 47 -13.16 -12.10 -16.93
C SER A 47 -14.16 -11.15 -17.61
N GLN A 48 -14.21 -9.88 -17.19
CA GLN A 48 -15.05 -8.86 -17.85
C GLN A 48 -14.42 -8.33 -19.14
N SER A 49 -13.15 -8.63 -19.42
CA SER A 49 -12.49 -8.26 -20.67
C SER A 49 -12.99 -9.09 -21.84
N SER A 50 -13.62 -8.44 -22.83
CA SER A 50 -14.04 -9.09 -24.08
C SER A 50 -12.87 -9.53 -24.97
N HIS A 51 -11.67 -9.01 -24.72
CA HIS A 51 -10.46 -9.29 -25.50
C HIS A 51 -9.52 -10.29 -24.81
N GLY A 52 -9.97 -10.92 -23.71
CA GLY A 52 -9.17 -11.84 -22.91
C GLY A 52 -8.09 -11.12 -22.08
N ALA A 53 -7.05 -11.87 -21.70
CA ALA A 53 -5.99 -11.44 -20.79
C ALA A 53 -4.91 -10.57 -21.46
N THR A 54 -5.32 -9.48 -22.11
CA THR A 54 -4.36 -8.50 -22.66
C THR A 54 -3.61 -7.79 -21.52
N PRO A 55 -2.40 -7.24 -21.76
CA PRO A 55 -1.65 -6.52 -20.74
C PRO A 55 -2.44 -5.36 -20.11
N GLN A 56 -3.21 -4.63 -20.91
CA GLN A 56 -4.10 -3.57 -20.43
C GLN A 56 -5.23 -4.09 -19.54
N ALA A 57 -5.85 -5.22 -19.91
CA ALA A 57 -6.89 -5.84 -19.09
C ALA A 57 -6.33 -6.33 -17.75
N ALA A 58 -5.13 -6.94 -17.78
CA ALA A 58 -4.42 -7.37 -16.59
C ALA A 58 -4.02 -6.19 -15.68
N LEU A 59 -3.54 -5.09 -16.25
CA LEU A 59 -3.23 -3.85 -15.52
C LEU A 59 -4.48 -3.35 -14.78
N HIS A 60 -5.60 -3.25 -15.50
CA HIS A 60 -6.85 -2.76 -14.95
C HIS A 60 -7.40 -3.67 -13.86
N ALA A 61 -7.40 -4.99 -14.10
CA ALA A 61 -7.84 -5.98 -13.13
C ALA A 61 -7.00 -5.94 -11.85
N ALA A 62 -5.67 -5.89 -11.97
CA ALA A 62 -4.77 -5.79 -10.83
C ALA A 62 -4.96 -4.47 -10.05
N ALA A 63 -5.18 -3.36 -10.75
CA ALA A 63 -5.45 -2.07 -10.13
C ALA A 63 -6.74 -2.06 -9.32
N ILE A 64 -7.83 -2.61 -9.85
CA ILE A 64 -9.10 -2.71 -9.13
C ILE A 64 -8.97 -3.64 -7.93
N ALA A 65 -8.37 -4.81 -8.11
CA ALA A 65 -8.18 -5.78 -7.03
C ALA A 65 -7.36 -5.20 -5.86
N CYS A 66 -6.30 -4.44 -6.16
CA CYS A 66 -5.53 -3.72 -5.15
C CYS A 66 -6.35 -2.60 -4.48
N ARG A 67 -7.08 -1.80 -5.28
CA ARG A 67 -7.89 -0.67 -4.80
C ARG A 67 -8.92 -1.12 -3.77
N GLU A 68 -9.57 -2.27 -3.98
CA GLU A 68 -10.59 -2.79 -3.07
C GLU A 68 -10.03 -2.96 -1.64
N THR A 69 -8.85 -3.58 -1.52
CA THR A 69 -8.18 -3.76 -0.24
C THR A 69 -7.70 -2.45 0.36
N LEU A 70 -7.08 -1.60 -0.45
CA LEU A 70 -6.56 -0.30 0.02
C LEU A 70 -7.69 0.61 0.51
N ALA A 71 -8.83 0.60 -0.16
CA ALA A 71 -10.01 1.36 0.25
C ALA A 71 -10.53 0.92 1.62
N ARG A 72 -10.62 -0.39 1.88
CA ARG A 72 -10.99 -0.92 3.20
C ARG A 72 -10.01 -0.49 4.30
N ARG A 73 -8.70 -0.62 4.05
CA ARG A 73 -7.66 -0.21 5.00
C ARG A 73 -7.69 1.29 5.28
N TRP A 74 -7.90 2.09 4.23
CA TRP A 74 -8.08 3.53 4.35
C TRP A 74 -9.30 3.87 5.21
N ALA A 75 -10.47 3.28 4.92
CA ALA A 75 -11.69 3.51 5.68
C ALA A 75 -11.52 3.16 7.17
N ALA A 76 -10.89 2.01 7.47
CA ALA A 76 -10.60 1.61 8.85
C ALA A 76 -9.64 2.60 9.55
N THR A 77 -8.61 3.07 8.84
CA THR A 77 -7.65 4.05 9.36
C THR A 77 -8.34 5.38 9.67
N GLN A 78 -9.21 5.85 8.78
CA GLN A 78 -9.96 7.08 8.96
C GLN A 78 -10.96 6.98 10.12
N ALA A 79 -11.65 5.85 10.25
CA ALA A 79 -12.58 5.61 11.36
C ALA A 79 -11.85 5.58 12.72
N ALA A 80 -10.72 4.88 12.80
CA ALA A 80 -9.90 4.84 14.01
C ALA A 80 -9.36 6.23 14.38
N ASP A 81 -8.95 7.02 13.38
CA ASP A 81 -8.52 8.39 13.62
C ASP A 81 -9.66 9.28 14.15
N ALA A 82 -10.85 9.19 13.55
CA ALA A 82 -12.02 9.97 13.97
C ALA A 82 -12.47 9.63 15.41
N GLN A 83 -12.47 8.34 15.77
CA GLN A 83 -12.84 7.87 17.12
C GLN A 83 -11.90 8.37 18.21
N ARG A 84 -10.64 8.65 17.88
CA ARG A 84 -9.63 9.10 18.82
C ARG A 84 -9.94 10.48 19.40
N GLY A 85 -10.61 11.35 18.64
CA GLY A 85 -11.02 12.70 19.04
C GLY A 85 -9.87 13.69 19.29
N ASP A 86 -10.22 14.92 19.66
CA ASP A 86 -9.27 16.05 19.78
C ASP A 86 -8.35 15.96 20.99
N LYS A 87 -8.70 15.13 21.99
CA LYS A 87 -7.92 14.95 23.23
C LYS A 87 -6.86 13.85 23.11
N ALA A 88 -6.68 13.30 21.91
CA ALA A 88 -5.69 12.28 21.63
C ALA A 88 -4.25 12.74 21.95
N PRO A 89 -3.38 11.85 22.45
CA PRO A 89 -1.96 12.18 22.65
C PRO A 89 -1.19 12.38 21.33
N VAL A 90 -1.75 11.97 20.19
CA VAL A 90 -1.14 12.05 18.86
C VAL A 90 -1.92 13.05 18.00
N ARG A 91 -1.21 13.96 17.33
CA ARG A 91 -1.78 15.00 16.46
C ARG A 91 -1.75 14.59 14.99
N ARG A 92 -2.73 15.05 14.19
CA ARG A 92 -2.71 14.90 12.73
C ARG A 92 -1.82 15.98 12.11
N VAL A 93 -0.93 15.58 11.21
CA VAL A 93 -0.11 16.49 10.41
C VAL A 93 -0.71 16.61 9.02
N HIS A 94 -0.93 17.83 8.56
CA HIS A 94 -1.43 18.13 7.21
C HIS A 94 -0.29 18.70 6.37
N TYR A 95 0.10 17.95 5.33
CA TYR A 95 1.06 18.44 4.34
C TYR A 95 0.33 19.24 3.26
N LEU A 96 0.69 20.53 3.14
CA LEU A 96 0.24 21.39 2.06
C LEU A 96 1.40 21.60 1.09
N SER A 97 1.24 21.12 -0.15
CA SER A 97 2.23 21.26 -1.22
C SER A 97 1.56 21.82 -2.46
N MET A 98 2.31 22.57 -3.25
CA MET A 98 1.87 23.01 -4.57
C MET A 98 1.88 21.87 -5.60
N GLU A 99 2.65 20.82 -5.33
CA GLU A 99 2.82 19.70 -6.26
C GLU A 99 2.91 18.35 -5.54
N PHE A 100 2.36 17.33 -6.20
CA PHE A 100 2.46 15.93 -5.82
C PHE A 100 2.69 15.08 -7.08
N LEU A 101 3.92 14.61 -7.27
CA LEU A 101 4.30 13.75 -8.39
C LEU A 101 4.11 12.27 -8.01
N MET A 102 2.86 11.80 -8.04
CA MET A 102 2.52 10.43 -7.59
C MET A 102 3.08 9.33 -8.50
N GLY A 103 3.29 9.62 -9.79
CA GLY A 103 3.76 8.65 -10.78
C GLY A 103 2.78 7.48 -10.99
N ARG A 104 3.32 6.32 -11.35
CA ARG A 104 2.55 5.07 -11.53
C ARG A 104 2.28 4.43 -10.17
N ALA A 105 1.01 4.29 -9.81
CA ALA A 105 0.62 3.83 -8.46
C ALA A 105 0.57 2.31 -8.29
N LEU A 106 0.37 1.54 -9.36
CA LEU A 106 0.12 0.09 -9.25
C LEU A 106 1.32 -0.67 -8.66
N SER A 107 2.53 -0.38 -9.11
CA SER A 107 3.75 -1.02 -8.58
C SER A 107 3.89 -0.78 -7.07
N ASN A 108 3.63 0.45 -6.61
CA ASN A 108 3.65 0.81 -5.19
C ASN A 108 2.54 0.08 -4.41
N ALA A 109 1.34 -0.04 -5.00
CA ALA A 109 0.23 -0.76 -4.38
C ALA A 109 0.55 -2.25 -4.21
N LEU A 110 1.08 -2.90 -5.25
CA LEU A 110 1.49 -4.31 -5.21
C LEU A 110 2.58 -4.53 -4.16
N ALA A 111 3.59 -3.65 -4.09
CA ALA A 111 4.64 -3.73 -3.09
C ALA A 111 4.09 -3.57 -1.66
N ALA A 112 3.24 -2.56 -1.43
CA ALA A 112 2.63 -2.30 -0.11
C ALA A 112 1.71 -3.43 0.37
N LEU A 113 1.09 -4.15 -0.57
CA LEU A 113 0.24 -5.31 -0.29
C LEU A 113 0.99 -6.65 -0.35
N LYS A 114 2.27 -6.67 -0.75
CA LYS A 114 3.08 -7.88 -1.01
C LYS A 114 2.45 -8.81 -2.06
N LEU A 115 1.86 -8.23 -3.09
CA LEU A 115 1.12 -8.94 -4.15
C LEU A 115 1.86 -9.03 -5.48
N THR A 116 3.10 -8.53 -5.57
CA THR A 116 3.94 -8.64 -6.78
C THR A 116 4.10 -10.08 -7.25
N GLY A 117 4.60 -10.98 -6.39
CA GLY A 117 4.79 -12.39 -6.74
C GLY A 117 3.49 -13.13 -7.09
N PRO A 118 2.39 -12.96 -6.33
CA PRO A 118 1.08 -13.46 -6.73
C PRO A 118 0.65 -13.03 -8.14
N LEU A 119 0.75 -11.74 -8.47
CA LEU A 119 0.40 -11.24 -9.80
C LEU A 119 1.33 -11.80 -10.88
N GLU A 120 2.65 -11.83 -10.66
CA GLU A 120 3.61 -12.43 -11.58
C GLU A 120 3.27 -13.88 -11.92
N ALA A 121 2.88 -14.67 -10.91
CA ALA A 121 2.47 -16.05 -11.10
C ALA A 121 1.22 -16.15 -12.01
N ARG A 122 0.22 -15.29 -11.81
CA ARG A 122 -0.99 -15.25 -12.66
C ARG A 122 -0.69 -14.81 -14.09
N LEU A 123 0.16 -13.80 -14.26
CA LEU A 123 0.54 -13.31 -15.59
C LEU A 123 1.30 -14.37 -16.39
N ALA A 124 2.15 -15.16 -15.72
CA ALA A 124 2.89 -16.25 -16.34
C ALA A 124 1.97 -17.33 -16.94
N GLU A 125 0.79 -17.58 -16.35
CA GLU A 125 -0.21 -18.52 -16.90
C GLU A 125 -0.75 -18.07 -18.26
N HIS A 126 -0.73 -16.76 -18.54
CA HIS A 126 -1.15 -16.15 -19.79
C HIS A 126 0.02 -15.74 -20.69
N GLY A 127 1.25 -16.14 -20.35
CA GLY A 127 2.45 -15.81 -21.12
C GLY A 127 2.80 -14.32 -21.16
N THR A 128 2.29 -13.53 -20.21
CA THR A 128 2.56 -12.09 -20.10
C THR A 128 3.53 -11.83 -18.94
N THR A 129 4.39 -10.82 -19.05
CA THR A 129 5.27 -10.42 -17.95
C THR A 129 4.71 -9.24 -17.17
N LEU A 130 5.14 -9.09 -15.91
CA LEU A 130 4.78 -7.90 -15.12
C LEU A 130 5.30 -6.60 -15.76
N GLY A 131 6.42 -6.66 -16.48
CA GLY A 131 6.95 -5.53 -17.24
C GLY A 131 5.95 -5.04 -18.28
N ASP A 132 5.48 -5.94 -19.15
CA ASP A 132 4.52 -5.63 -20.22
C ASP A 132 3.20 -5.05 -19.69
N VAL A 133 2.81 -5.42 -18.47
CA VAL A 133 1.59 -4.92 -17.81
C VAL A 133 1.79 -3.54 -17.19
N LEU A 134 3.01 -3.19 -16.75
CA LEU A 134 3.30 -1.94 -16.04
C LEU A 134 3.82 -0.80 -16.94
N GLU A 135 4.12 -1.10 -18.20
CA GLU A 135 4.46 -0.13 -19.24
C GLU A 135 3.22 0.57 -19.81
#